data_AF-A0A2D8HYL8-F1
#
_entry.id   AF-A0A2D8HYL8-F1
#
_cell.length_a   1.000
_cell.length_b   1.000
_cell.length_c   1.000
_cell.angle_alpha   90.00
_cell.angle_beta   90.00
_cell.angle_gamma   90.00
#
_symmetry.space_group_name_H-M   'P 1'
#
loop_
_entity.id
_entity.type
_entity.pdbx_description
1 polymer ?
#
loop_
_entity_poly.entity_id
_entity_poly.type
_entity_poly.pdbx_seq_one_letter_code
_entity_poly.pdbx_strand_id
1 'polypeptide(L)'
;GKYKFGPRECDIRWSSYILPDLERMDRLYPYYAVVKVNNVYNMPKKLGDKRWVAYPHPQVVFQYYNGNTGELEYAEAISTAR
;
A
#
# COMPACT_ATOMS: atom_id res chain seq x y z
N GLY A 1 -11.37 10.14 -3.49
CA GLY A 1 -11.98 11.46 -3.60
C GLY A 1 -11.04 12.39 -4.35
N LYS A 2 -11.55 13.12 -5.35
CA LYS A 2 -10.74 14.09 -6.11
C LYS A 2 -10.20 15.17 -5.17
N TYR A 3 -8.90 15.40 -5.26
CA TYR A 3 -8.17 16.39 -4.49
C TYR A 3 -7.23 17.16 -5.42
N LYS A 4 -7.05 18.45 -5.14
CA LYS A 4 -6.18 19.33 -5.92
C LYS A 4 -5.25 20.10 -4.99
N PHE A 5 -3.95 19.90 -5.17
CA PHE A 5 -2.91 20.69 -4.50
C PHE A 5 -2.13 21.50 -5.53
N GLY A 6 -2.41 22.81 -5.58
CA GLY A 6 -1.89 23.69 -6.61
C GLY A 6 -2.26 23.19 -8.02
N PRO A 7 -1.29 22.96 -8.92
CA PRO A 7 -1.57 22.47 -10.27
C PRO A 7 -1.81 20.95 -10.36
N ARG A 8 -1.62 20.18 -9.28
CA ARG A 8 -1.70 18.71 -9.30
C ARG A 8 -3.06 18.24 -8.81
N GLU A 9 -3.73 17.44 -9.64
CA GLU A 9 -4.97 16.74 -9.26
C GLU A 9 -4.67 15.26 -9.01
N CYS A 10 -5.24 14.70 -7.95
CA CYS A 10 -5.18 13.28 -7.65
C CYS A 10 -6.53 12.78 -7.12
N ASP A 11 -6.76 11.47 -7.21
CA ASP A 11 -7.88 10.83 -6.54
C ASP A 11 -7.38 10.11 -5.29
N ILE A 12 -7.74 10.62 -4.12
CA ILE A 12 -7.38 10.03 -2.83
C ILE A 12 -8.16 8.74 -2.66
N ARG A 13 -7.48 7.60 -2.73
CA ARG A 13 -8.09 6.27 -2.57
C ARG A 13 -8.41 5.94 -1.12
N TRP A 14 -7.53 6.39 -0.21
CA TRP A 14 -7.69 6.25 1.24
C TRP A 14 -6.91 7.34 1.96
N SER A 15 -7.36 7.72 3.16
CA SER A 15 -6.72 8.75 3.97
C SER A 15 -6.97 8.50 5.46
N SER A 16 -5.96 8.79 6.27
CA SER A 16 -6.06 8.90 7.73
C SER A 16 -6.65 10.25 8.16
N TYR A 17 -7.67 10.76 7.45
CA TYR A 17 -8.22 12.07 7.73
C TYR A 17 -8.91 12.07 9.09
N ILE A 18 -8.49 12.97 9.97
CA ILE A 18 -9.03 13.12 11.33
C ILE A 18 -9.90 14.37 11.35
N LEU A 19 -11.10 14.22 11.90
CA LEU A 19 -12.04 15.34 12.03
C LEU A 19 -11.51 16.40 13.01
N PRO A 20 -11.81 17.69 12.78
CA PRO A 20 -11.23 18.78 13.54
C PRO A 20 -11.83 18.97 14.95
N ASP A 21 -12.85 18.20 15.31
CA ASP A 21 -13.58 18.23 16.58
C ASP A 21 -12.84 17.52 17.73
N LEU A 22 -11.81 16.73 17.44
CA LEU A 22 -10.97 16.11 18.46
C LEU A 22 -9.97 17.09 19.08
N GLU A 23 -9.69 16.99 20.38
CA GLU A 23 -8.60 17.71 21.02
C GLU A 23 -7.24 17.26 20.47
N ARG A 24 -6.20 18.10 20.57
CA ARG A 24 -4.91 17.85 19.91
C ARG A 24 -4.30 16.49 20.27
N MET A 25 -4.40 16.08 21.54
CA MET A 25 -3.81 14.83 22.01
C MET A 25 -4.58 13.59 21.53
N ASP A 26 -5.86 13.75 21.19
CA ASP A 26 -6.71 12.68 20.67
C ASP A 26 -6.57 12.50 19.17
N ARG A 27 -5.81 13.36 18.47
CA ARG A 27 -5.53 13.25 17.03
C ARG A 27 -4.35 12.32 16.72
N LEU A 28 -3.84 11.57 17.70
CA LEU A 28 -2.67 10.72 17.55
C LEU A 28 -3.07 9.33 17.01
N TYR A 29 -3.31 9.26 15.70
CA TYR A 29 -3.55 8.00 14.98
C TYR A 29 -2.33 7.67 14.10
N PRO A 30 -1.32 6.96 14.63
CA PRO A 30 -0.17 6.57 13.85
C PRO A 30 -0.57 5.51 12.81
N TYR A 31 0.01 5.59 11.63
CA TYR A 31 -0.12 4.58 10.59
C TYR A 31 1.25 4.31 9.98
N TYR A 32 1.46 3.07 9.52
CA TYR A 32 2.60 2.73 8.68
C TYR A 32 2.13 1.99 7.43
N ALA A 33 2.93 2.11 6.36
CA ALA A 33 2.63 1.46 5.09
C ALA A 33 3.66 0.36 4.79
N VAL A 34 3.19 -0.81 4.39
CA VAL A 34 4.01 -1.88 3.81
C VAL A 34 3.71 -1.92 2.31
N VAL A 35 4.75 -1.73 1.50
CA VAL A 35 4.66 -1.82 0.04
C VAL A 35 5.23 -3.17 -0.39
N LYS A 36 4.38 -4.03 -0.92
CA LYS A 36 4.79 -5.33 -1.49
C LYS A 36 4.92 -5.20 -2.99
N VAL A 37 6.12 -5.48 -3.49
CA VAL A 37 6.42 -5.48 -4.91
C VAL A 37 6.47 -6.92 -5.40
N ASN A 38 5.46 -7.30 -6.19
CA ASN A 38 5.32 -8.62 -6.78
C ASN A 38 5.70 -8.56 -8.26
N ASN A 39 7.00 -8.47 -8.54
CA ASN A 39 7.54 -8.38 -9.91
C ASN A 39 8.35 -9.61 -10.34
N VAL A 40 8.64 -10.53 -9.41
CA VAL A 40 9.38 -11.76 -9.66
C VAL A 40 8.76 -12.92 -8.89
N TYR A 41 8.96 -14.13 -9.37
CA TYR A 41 8.59 -15.36 -8.66
C TYR A 41 9.73 -16.37 -8.71
N ASN A 42 9.83 -17.21 -7.68
CA ASN A 42 10.83 -18.27 -7.63
C ASN A 42 10.36 -19.45 -8.48
N MET A 43 11.10 -19.74 -9.55
CA MET A 43 10.83 -20.85 -10.47
C MET A 43 12.11 -21.67 -10.69
N PRO A 44 12.52 -22.46 -9.69
CA PRO A 44 13.74 -23.24 -9.79
C PRO A 44 13.62 -24.36 -10.83
N LYS A 45 14.75 -24.80 -11.39
CA LYS A 45 14.76 -25.94 -12.33
C LYS A 45 14.67 -27.29 -11.61
N LYS A 46 15.04 -27.35 -10.33
CA LYS A 46 14.96 -28.51 -9.44
C LYS A 46 14.35 -28.09 -8.11
N LEU A 47 13.61 -28.98 -7.46
CA LEU A 47 13.03 -28.71 -6.15
C LEU A 47 14.13 -28.41 -5.13
N GLY A 48 13.97 -27.34 -4.35
CA GLY A 48 14.93 -26.88 -3.35
C GLY A 48 15.90 -25.80 -3.83
N ASP A 49 16.07 -25.61 -5.14
CA ASP A 49 16.89 -24.54 -5.69
C ASP A 49 16.16 -23.18 -5.68
N LYS A 50 16.88 -22.10 -6.07
CA LYS A 50 16.31 -20.77 -6.29
C LYS A 50 16.64 -20.25 -7.70
N ARG A 51 15.63 -19.74 -8.40
CA ARG A 51 15.79 -18.98 -9.64
C ARG A 51 14.66 -17.96 -9.75
N TRP A 52 15.00 -16.68 -9.67
CA TRP A 52 14.03 -15.60 -9.87
C TRP A 52 13.74 -15.39 -11.34
N VAL A 53 12.46 -15.34 -11.68
CA VAL A 53 11.96 -15.06 -13.03
C VAL A 53 11.01 -13.87 -12.94
N ALA A 54 11.07 -12.99 -13.95
CA ALA A 54 10.15 -11.85 -14.04
C ALA A 54 8.69 -12.32 -14.13
N TYR A 55 7.83 -11.70 -13.33
CA TYR A 55 6.40 -11.94 -13.38
C TYR A 55 5.78 -11.15 -14.55
N PRO A 56 5.00 -11.77 -15.46
CA PRO A 56 4.46 -11.08 -16.64
C PRO A 56 3.56 -9.88 -16.31
N HIS A 57 2.86 -9.92 -15.18
CA HIS A 57 1.92 -8.89 -14.76
C HIS A 57 2.31 -8.30 -13.41
N PRO A 58 3.42 -7.54 -13.31
CA PRO A 58 3.90 -7.02 -12.04
C PRO A 58 2.82 -6.22 -11.32
N GLN A 59 2.80 -6.37 -10.00
CA GLN A 59 1.85 -5.72 -9.11
C GLN A 59 2.58 -5.08 -7.93
N VAL A 60 2.11 -3.92 -7.51
CA VAL A 60 2.49 -3.28 -6.25
C VAL A 60 1.27 -3.23 -5.35
N VAL A 61 1.38 -3.77 -4.14
CA VAL A 61 0.32 -3.73 -3.14
C VAL A 61 0.72 -2.79 -2.03
N PHE A 62 -0.07 -1.74 -1.83
CA PHE A 62 0.06 -0.82 -0.70
C PHE A 62 -0.85 -1.32 0.42
N GLN A 63 -0.29 -1.51 1.60
CA GLN A 63 -1.01 -1.95 2.78
C GLN A 63 -0.77 -0.95 3.90
N TYR A 64 -1.83 -0.33 4.41
CA TYR A 64 -1.78 0.61 5.52
C TYR A 64 -2.25 -0.08 6.79
N TYR A 65 -1.46 0.09 7.85
CA TYR A 65 -1.70 -0.54 9.14
C TYR A 65 -1.83 0.52 10.22
N ASN A 66 -2.66 0.21 11.21
CA ASN A 66 -2.71 0.94 12.46
C ASN A 66 -1.36 0.81 13.17
N GLY A 67 -0.75 1.93 13.54
CA GLY A 67 0.57 1.96 14.16
C GLY A 67 0.60 1.49 15.61
N ASN A 68 -0.55 1.48 16.30
CA ASN A 68 -0.65 1.04 17.69
C ASN A 68 -0.96 -0.46 17.77
N THR A 69 -1.88 -0.96 16.94
CA THR A 69 -2.36 -2.35 17.01
C THR A 69 -1.70 -3.28 15.99
N GLY A 70 -1.15 -2.72 14.90
CA GLY A 70 -0.66 -3.48 13.76
C GLY A 70 -1.77 -4.08 12.89
N GLU A 71 -3.03 -3.69 13.11
CA GLU A 71 -4.17 -4.15 12.31
C GLU A 71 -4.17 -3.51 10.92
N LEU A 72 -4.58 -4.26 9.91
CA LEU A 72 -4.70 -3.78 8.53
C LEU A 72 -5.95 -2.91 8.39
N GLU A 73 -5.76 -1.65 8.00
CA GLU A 73 -6.83 -0.65 7.86
C GLU A 73 -7.26 -0.50 6.39
N TYR A 74 -6.30 -0.61 5.47
CA TYR A 74 -6.57 -0.50 4.04
C TYR A 74 -5.52 -1.22 3.21
N ALA A 75 -5.92 -1.83 2.10
CA ALA A 75 -4.99 -2.34 1.11
C ALA A 75 -5.50 -2.09 -0.31
N GLU A 76 -4.60 -1.70 -1.19
CA GLU A 76 -4.89 -1.52 -2.62
C GLU A 76 -3.73 -2.02 -3.47
N ALA A 77 -4.06 -2.62 -4.60
CA ALA A 77 -3.08 -3.13 -5.54
C ALA A 77 -3.14 -2.35 -6.86
N ILE A 78 -1.97 -1.89 -7.31
CA ILE A 78 -1.76 -1.33 -8.64
C ILE A 78 -1.12 -2.42 -9.49
N SER A 79 -1.79 -2.83 -10.56
CA SER A 79 -1.33 -3.89 -11.47
C SER A 79 -1.21 -3.34 -12.89
N THR A 80 -0.28 -3.90 -13.66
CA THR A 80 -0.25 -3.71 -15.10
C THR A 80 -1.47 -4.35 -15.77
N ALA A 81 -1.77 -3.93 -17.01
CA ALA A 81 -2.83 -4.56 -17.80
C ALA A 81 -2.56 -6.06 -17.97
N ARG A 82 -3.64 -6.85 -17.97
CA ARG A 82 -3.61 -8.29 -18.21
C ARG A 82 -3.79 -8.61 -19.68
#